data_AF-A0A318KVQ1-F1
#
_entry.id   AF-A0A318KVQ1-F1
#
_cell.length_a   1.000
_cell.length_b   1.000
_cell.length_c   1.000
_cell.angle_alpha   90.00
_cell.angle_beta   90.00
_cell.angle_gamma   90.00
#
_symmetry.space_group_name_H-M   'P 1'
#
loop_
_entity.id
_entity.type
_entity.pdbx_description
1 polymer ?
#
loop_
_entity_poly.entity_id
_entity_poly.type
_entity_poly.pdbx_seq_one_letter_code
_entity_poly.pdbx_strand_id
1 'polypeptide(L)'
;MKIEHLIADNTVFHCDTPEKAMEFIKKAHELGYHWLGSCDNETNFDLNGNESCYKLCNNCGKSTIFVDCKEYFDACEKEIIEYKFDREEKKDKLTPLEYLMQYWGIEEGEKFNIINEGSKLPDSPYYFKNGCLYDKLDKLHRSIYYGFLNGSYKVQKTPWKPKDRELVWSIDCDGDTYSTNFFETYKNDLAMLKCGWYFKTKAEAEANRERVLKEYSEVLGDE
;
A
#
# COMPACT_ATOMS: atom_id res chain seq x y z
N MET A 1 -12.42 8.90 7.98
CA MET A 1 -12.86 7.49 7.88
C MET A 1 -11.64 6.65 7.54
N LYS A 2 -11.37 5.54 8.23
CA LYS A 2 -10.13 4.76 8.04
C LYS A 2 -10.31 3.71 6.94
N ILE A 3 -9.35 3.62 6.02
CA ILE A 3 -9.38 2.78 4.80
C ILE A 3 -9.53 1.27 5.10
N GLU A 4 -9.14 0.83 6.30
CA GLU A 4 -9.27 -0.56 6.77
C GLU A 4 -10.71 -1.09 6.83
N HIS A 5 -11.73 -0.22 6.76
CA HIS A 5 -13.14 -0.60 6.75
C HIS A 5 -13.75 -0.71 5.34
N LEU A 6 -12.98 -0.41 4.28
CA LEU A 6 -13.47 -0.16 2.92
C LEU A 6 -13.34 -1.33 1.94
N ILE A 7 -12.76 -2.46 2.35
CA ILE A 7 -12.49 -3.61 1.47
C ILE A 7 -13.22 -4.82 2.03
N ALA A 8 -14.53 -4.77 1.93
CA ALA A 8 -15.44 -5.87 2.24
C ALA A 8 -16.45 -6.03 1.08
N ASP A 9 -17.29 -7.07 1.14
CA ASP A 9 -18.32 -7.45 0.15
C ASP A 9 -19.34 -6.34 -0.24
N ASN A 10 -19.22 -5.16 0.37
CA ASN A 10 -20.10 -4.01 0.25
C ASN A 10 -19.49 -2.80 -0.48
N THR A 11 -18.41 -3.01 -1.24
CA THR A 11 -17.72 -1.92 -1.97
C THR A 11 -18.08 -1.95 -3.44
N VAL A 12 -18.41 -0.78 -4.01
CA VAL A 12 -18.65 -0.60 -5.44
C VAL A 12 -17.83 0.53 -6.02
N PHE A 13 -17.37 0.34 -7.25
CA PHE A 13 -16.58 1.32 -8.00
C PHE A 13 -17.48 2.01 -9.01
N HIS A 14 -17.66 3.31 -8.84
CA HIS A 14 -18.43 4.13 -9.77
C HIS A 14 -17.57 4.55 -10.95
N CYS A 15 -18.12 4.43 -12.15
CA CYS A 15 -17.51 4.90 -13.39
C CYS A 15 -18.50 5.84 -14.09
N ASP A 16 -18.14 7.11 -14.12
CA ASP A 16 -18.88 8.20 -14.75
C ASP A 16 -18.55 8.39 -16.23
N THR A 17 -17.52 7.70 -16.76
CA THR A 17 -17.13 7.72 -18.17
C THR A 17 -16.93 6.31 -18.75
N PRO A 18 -17.11 6.12 -20.07
CA PRO A 18 -16.93 4.82 -20.71
C PRO A 18 -15.47 4.34 -20.64
N GLU A 19 -14.51 5.26 -20.62
CA GLU A 19 -13.09 4.95 -20.46
C GLU A 19 -12.80 4.37 -19.08
N LYS A 20 -13.39 4.94 -18.01
CA LYS A 20 -13.26 4.40 -16.65
C LYS A 20 -13.88 3.02 -16.54
N ALA A 21 -15.07 2.83 -17.12
CA ALA A 21 -15.75 1.54 -17.13
C ALA A 21 -14.92 0.46 -17.87
N MET A 22 -14.43 0.79 -19.07
CA MET A 22 -13.60 -0.10 -19.88
C MET A 22 -12.27 -0.41 -19.21
N GLU A 23 -11.63 0.60 -18.60
CA GLU A 23 -10.38 0.39 -17.89
C GLU A 23 -10.57 -0.42 -16.61
N PHE A 24 -11.65 -0.17 -15.87
CA PHE A 24 -12.03 -0.96 -14.70
C PHE A 24 -12.22 -2.43 -15.08
N ILE A 25 -13.00 -2.71 -16.13
CA ILE A 25 -13.23 -4.09 -16.60
C ILE A 25 -11.95 -4.73 -17.11
N LYS A 26 -11.11 -4.00 -17.87
CA LYS A 26 -9.80 -4.51 -18.31
C LYS A 26 -8.89 -4.82 -17.13
N LYS A 27 -8.80 -3.93 -16.16
CA LYS A 27 -8.06 -4.15 -14.92
C LYS A 27 -8.63 -5.31 -14.13
N ALA A 28 -9.95 -5.44 -14.03
CA ALA A 28 -10.62 -6.56 -13.36
C ALA A 28 -10.34 -7.90 -14.06
N HIS A 29 -10.36 -7.92 -15.39
CA HIS A 29 -10.01 -9.07 -16.21
C HIS A 29 -8.53 -9.44 -16.07
N GLU A 30 -7.64 -8.44 -16.11
CA GLU A 30 -6.25 -8.64 -15.73
C GLU A 30 -6.18 -9.23 -14.32
N LEU A 31 -7.03 -8.78 -13.38
CA LEU A 31 -7.16 -9.33 -12.02
C LEU A 31 -7.80 -10.71 -11.88
N GLY A 32 -8.04 -11.41 -13.00
CA GLY A 32 -8.61 -12.75 -13.02
C GLY A 32 -10.10 -12.77 -12.67
N TYR A 33 -10.76 -11.61 -12.73
CA TYR A 33 -12.20 -11.51 -12.64
C TYR A 33 -12.81 -11.60 -14.03
N HIS A 34 -13.76 -12.52 -14.19
CA HIS A 34 -14.48 -12.64 -15.45
C HIS A 34 -15.63 -11.66 -15.47
N TRP A 35 -15.69 -10.85 -16.52
CA TRP A 35 -16.84 -10.01 -16.76
C TRP A 35 -18.07 -10.88 -17.03
N LEU A 36 -19.15 -10.68 -16.27
CA LEU A 36 -20.41 -11.43 -16.43
C LEU A 36 -21.41 -10.74 -17.37
N GLY A 37 -21.00 -9.75 -18.15
CA GLY A 37 -21.85 -9.15 -19.16
C GLY A 37 -22.02 -10.04 -20.39
N SER A 38 -22.97 -9.67 -21.27
CA SER A 38 -23.44 -10.54 -22.34
C SER A 38 -22.43 -10.74 -23.46
N CYS A 39 -21.43 -9.86 -23.58
CA CYS A 39 -20.28 -10.03 -24.46
C CYS A 39 -19.02 -9.25 -23.99
N ASP A 40 -17.86 -9.64 -24.54
CA ASP A 40 -16.51 -9.19 -24.12
C ASP A 40 -16.24 -7.68 -24.28
N ASN A 41 -17.09 -6.95 -25.02
CA ASN A 41 -16.94 -5.52 -25.28
C ASN A 41 -18.02 -4.65 -24.62
N GLU A 42 -19.01 -5.27 -23.98
CA GLU A 42 -20.09 -4.53 -23.31
C GLU A 42 -19.69 -4.22 -21.88
N THR A 43 -19.53 -2.95 -21.54
CA THR A 43 -19.31 -2.54 -20.15
C THR A 43 -20.62 -2.26 -19.41
N ASN A 44 -21.77 -2.42 -20.07
CA ASN A 44 -23.07 -1.87 -19.66
C ASN A 44 -23.09 -0.33 -19.50
N PHE A 45 -22.00 0.36 -19.83
CA PHE A 45 -21.94 1.82 -19.79
C PHE A 45 -22.84 2.46 -20.85
N ASP A 46 -22.95 1.87 -22.06
CA ASP A 46 -23.82 2.40 -23.11
C ASP A 46 -25.32 2.40 -22.74
N LEU A 47 -25.70 1.58 -21.75
CA LEU A 47 -27.06 1.46 -21.25
C LEU A 47 -27.33 2.36 -20.04
N ASN A 48 -26.32 2.58 -19.19
CA ASN A 48 -26.48 3.23 -17.87
C ASN A 48 -25.70 4.55 -17.75
N GLY A 49 -24.90 4.89 -18.75
CA GLY A 49 -24.12 6.12 -18.82
C GLY A 49 -23.26 6.34 -17.59
N ASN A 50 -23.23 7.59 -17.13
CA ASN A 50 -22.48 8.01 -15.96
C ASN A 50 -23.01 7.47 -14.63
N GLU A 51 -24.08 6.68 -14.61
CA GLU A 51 -24.59 5.95 -13.45
C GLU A 51 -24.13 4.48 -13.52
N SER A 52 -22.93 4.22 -14.02
CA SER A 52 -22.41 2.84 -14.10
C SER A 52 -21.61 2.48 -12.85
N CYS A 53 -22.08 1.51 -12.09
CA CYS A 53 -21.40 0.98 -10.91
C CYS A 53 -20.89 -0.46 -11.19
N TYR A 54 -19.73 -0.82 -10.63
CA TYR A 54 -19.16 -2.17 -10.79
C TYR A 54 -18.70 -2.75 -9.46
N LYS A 55 -18.93 -4.05 -9.28
CA LYS A 55 -18.48 -4.83 -8.13
C LYS A 55 -17.55 -5.96 -8.55
N LEU A 56 -16.51 -6.19 -7.76
CA LEU A 56 -15.73 -7.42 -7.77
C LEU A 56 -16.35 -8.42 -6.78
N CYS A 57 -16.79 -9.57 -7.25
CA CYS A 57 -17.45 -10.60 -6.45
C CYS A 57 -16.58 -11.85 -6.34
N ASN A 58 -16.19 -12.21 -5.11
CA ASN A 58 -15.39 -13.40 -4.83
C ASN A 58 -16.24 -14.67 -4.69
N ASN A 59 -17.46 -14.54 -4.16
CA ASN A 59 -18.33 -15.67 -3.83
C ASN A 59 -18.93 -16.36 -5.07
N CYS A 60 -18.73 -15.77 -6.25
CA CYS A 60 -19.28 -16.22 -7.53
C CYS A 60 -18.18 -16.59 -8.55
N GLY A 61 -17.03 -17.06 -8.09
CA GLY A 61 -15.96 -17.52 -9.00
C GLY A 61 -15.10 -16.39 -9.58
N LYS A 62 -14.92 -15.30 -8.82
CA LYS A 62 -14.21 -14.07 -9.24
C LYS A 62 -14.86 -13.46 -10.48
N SER A 63 -15.95 -12.75 -10.26
CA SER A 63 -16.66 -12.07 -11.34
C SER A 63 -16.69 -10.57 -11.15
N THR A 64 -16.56 -9.85 -12.26
CA THR A 64 -16.88 -8.43 -12.34
C THR A 64 -18.34 -8.32 -12.73
N ILE A 65 -19.12 -7.64 -11.90
CA ILE A 65 -20.58 -7.57 -12.05
C ILE A 65 -20.96 -6.11 -12.18
N PHE A 66 -21.80 -5.82 -13.18
CA PHE A 66 -22.50 -4.55 -13.27
C PHE A 66 -23.50 -4.44 -12.13
N VAL A 67 -23.52 -3.27 -11.50
CA VAL A 67 -24.46 -2.96 -10.44
C VAL A 67 -25.33 -1.81 -10.94
N ASP A 68 -26.63 -2.05 -11.08
CA ASP A 68 -27.59 -0.99 -11.38
C ASP A 68 -27.69 -0.07 -10.16
N CYS A 69 -27.24 1.17 -10.30
CA CYS A 69 -27.17 2.12 -9.22
C CYS A 69 -28.57 2.49 -8.65
N LYS A 70 -29.69 2.28 -9.39
CA LYS A 70 -31.02 2.76 -8.98
C LYS A 70 -31.73 1.89 -7.93
N GLU A 71 -31.66 0.56 -8.03
CA GLU A 71 -32.16 -0.35 -6.99
C GLU A 71 -31.12 -0.59 -5.86
N TYR A 72 -29.85 -0.33 -6.14
CA TYR A 72 -28.73 -0.71 -5.27
C TYR A 72 -28.37 0.33 -4.20
N PHE A 73 -28.65 1.61 -4.44
CA PHE A 73 -28.42 2.68 -3.46
C PHE A 73 -29.54 2.84 -2.44
N ASP A 74 -30.78 2.49 -2.79
CA ASP A 74 -31.91 2.56 -1.85
C ASP A 74 -32.00 1.33 -0.93
N ALA A 75 -31.36 0.19 -1.29
CA ALA A 75 -31.58 -1.09 -0.64
C ALA A 75 -30.43 -1.64 0.23
N CYS A 76 -29.20 -1.12 0.11
CA CYS A 76 -28.05 -1.67 0.82
C CYS A 76 -27.08 -0.59 1.31
N GLU A 77 -26.69 -0.64 2.59
CA GLU A 77 -25.61 0.16 3.18
C GLU A 77 -24.25 -0.23 2.57
N LYS A 78 -23.99 0.24 1.35
CA LYS A 78 -22.76 -0.04 0.59
C LYS A 78 -21.96 1.22 0.38
N GLU A 79 -20.65 1.05 0.35
CA GLU A 79 -19.71 2.16 0.20
C GLU A 79 -19.28 2.32 -1.25
N ILE A 80 -19.41 3.56 -1.74
CA ILE A 80 -19.10 3.94 -3.12
C ILE A 80 -17.72 4.56 -3.13
N ILE A 81 -16.82 4.00 -3.92
CA ILE A 81 -15.52 4.60 -4.19
C ILE A 81 -15.57 5.33 -5.53
N GLU A 82 -15.55 6.66 -5.45
CA GLU A 82 -15.30 7.51 -6.62
C GLU A 82 -13.79 7.70 -6.82
N TYR A 83 -13.31 7.45 -8.04
CA TYR A 83 -11.92 7.66 -8.43
C TYR A 83 -11.81 8.38 -9.79
N LYS A 84 -10.70 9.09 -10.00
CA LYS A 84 -10.39 9.71 -11.30
C LYS A 84 -9.32 8.91 -12.02
N PHE A 85 -9.42 8.88 -13.35
CA PHE A 85 -8.51 8.16 -14.23
C PHE A 85 -7.50 9.10 -14.94
N ASP A 86 -7.62 10.41 -14.75
CA ASP A 86 -6.86 11.37 -15.55
C ASP A 86 -5.36 11.36 -15.25
N ARG A 87 -4.57 11.09 -16.31
CA ARG A 87 -3.11 11.25 -16.31
C ARG A 87 -2.68 12.73 -16.27
N GLU A 88 -3.60 13.67 -16.51
CA GLU A 88 -3.27 15.09 -16.71
C GLU A 88 -3.74 16.03 -15.58
N GLU A 89 -4.80 15.72 -14.83
CA GLU A 89 -5.27 16.53 -13.69
C GLU A 89 -4.80 15.99 -12.34
N LYS A 90 -3.49 16.02 -12.07
CA LYS A 90 -2.99 15.84 -10.70
C LYS A 90 -3.07 17.16 -9.95
N LYS A 91 -4.02 17.26 -9.00
CA LYS A 91 -3.79 18.03 -7.78
C LYS A 91 -4.27 17.36 -6.49
N ASP A 92 -5.37 16.60 -6.49
CA ASP A 92 -5.91 16.06 -5.21
C ASP A 92 -6.57 14.66 -5.28
N LYS A 93 -6.36 13.86 -6.35
CA LYS A 93 -7.07 12.56 -6.50
C LYS A 93 -6.10 11.40 -6.74
N LEU A 94 -6.15 10.40 -5.85
CA LEU A 94 -5.26 9.24 -5.84
C LEU A 94 -5.75 8.16 -6.83
N THR A 95 -4.81 7.55 -7.53
CA THR A 95 -5.02 6.29 -8.24
C THR A 95 -5.22 5.14 -7.23
N PRO A 96 -5.81 4.00 -7.63
CA PRO A 96 -5.93 2.84 -6.74
C PRO A 96 -4.62 2.40 -6.09
N LEU A 97 -3.47 2.60 -6.75
CA LEU A 97 -2.17 2.28 -6.17
C LEU A 97 -1.71 3.30 -5.14
N GLU A 98 -1.90 4.58 -5.41
CA GLU A 98 -1.57 5.65 -4.45
C GLU A 98 -2.44 5.50 -3.18
N TYR A 99 -3.68 5.01 -3.31
CA TYR A 99 -4.51 4.59 -2.19
C TYR A 99 -3.90 3.43 -1.38
N LEU A 100 -3.41 2.38 -2.04
CA LEU A 100 -2.76 1.25 -1.37
C LEU A 100 -1.44 1.64 -0.69
N MET A 101 -0.64 2.49 -1.34
CA MET A 101 0.58 3.07 -0.76
C MET A 101 0.28 3.88 0.50
N GLN A 102 -0.76 4.72 0.45
CA GLN A 102 -1.22 5.46 1.63
C GLN A 102 -1.72 4.52 2.74
N TYR A 103 -2.49 3.49 2.39
CA TYR A 103 -3.02 2.50 3.34
C TYR A 103 -1.92 1.79 4.12
N TRP A 104 -0.83 1.38 3.46
CA TRP A 104 0.31 0.75 4.12
C TRP A 104 1.39 1.73 4.60
N GLY A 105 1.18 3.04 4.38
CA GLY A 105 2.14 4.09 4.67
C GLY A 105 3.48 3.92 3.95
N ILE A 106 3.49 3.35 2.75
CA ILE A 106 4.70 3.12 1.94
C ILE A 106 4.93 4.31 1.01
N GLU A 107 6.13 4.89 1.04
CA GLU A 107 6.54 5.93 0.09
C GLU A 107 6.94 5.34 -1.27
N GLU A 108 6.86 6.12 -2.35
CA GLU A 108 7.34 5.67 -3.66
C GLU A 108 8.85 5.37 -3.61
N GLY A 109 9.25 4.21 -4.13
CA GLY A 109 10.63 3.72 -4.03
C GLY A 109 11.00 3.08 -2.69
N GLU A 110 10.15 3.16 -1.66
CA GLU A 110 10.38 2.46 -0.39
C GLU A 110 10.28 0.95 -0.61
N LYS A 111 11.28 0.22 -0.10
CA LYS A 111 11.36 -1.23 -0.20
C LYS A 111 10.57 -1.88 0.92
N PHE A 112 9.81 -2.92 0.58
CA PHE A 112 9.05 -3.71 1.53
C PHE A 112 9.02 -5.18 1.12
N ASN A 113 8.67 -6.04 2.06
CA ASN A 113 8.43 -7.45 1.80
C ASN A 113 6.93 -7.70 1.68
N ILE A 114 6.58 -8.73 0.93
CA ILE A 114 5.20 -9.20 0.82
C ILE A 114 5.13 -10.55 1.50
N ILE A 115 4.20 -10.68 2.44
CA ILE A 115 4.00 -11.89 3.24
C ILE A 115 2.72 -12.57 2.77
N ASN A 116 2.81 -13.85 2.40
CA ASN A 116 1.69 -14.72 2.11
C ASN A 116 1.70 -15.89 3.10
N GLU A 117 0.59 -16.13 3.78
CA GLU A 117 0.46 -17.25 4.76
C GLU A 117 1.63 -17.30 5.78
N GLY A 118 2.09 -16.12 6.23
CA GLY A 118 3.20 -15.99 7.19
C GLY A 118 4.61 -16.10 6.58
N SER A 119 4.73 -16.40 5.28
CA SER A 119 6.01 -16.52 4.59
C SER A 119 6.27 -15.37 3.62
N LYS A 120 7.52 -14.91 3.57
CA LYS A 120 7.97 -13.86 2.65
C LYS A 120 8.03 -14.40 1.22
N LEU A 121 7.45 -13.66 0.26
CA LEU A 121 7.54 -14.00 -1.16
C LEU A 121 9.00 -13.96 -1.64
N PRO A 122 9.41 -14.88 -2.55
CA PRO A 122 10.82 -15.08 -2.93
C PRO A 122 11.46 -13.88 -3.64
N ASP A 123 10.66 -13.11 -4.39
CA ASP A 123 11.17 -11.98 -5.19
C ASP A 123 11.41 -10.71 -4.36
N SER A 124 11.04 -10.74 -3.08
CA SER A 124 11.27 -9.63 -2.17
C SER A 124 12.74 -9.17 -2.10
N PRO A 125 13.01 -7.89 -1.78
CA PRO A 125 12.03 -6.84 -1.52
C PRO A 125 11.36 -6.31 -2.79
N TYR A 126 10.16 -5.78 -2.63
CA TYR A 126 9.41 -5.07 -3.65
C TYR A 126 9.38 -3.58 -3.36
N TYR A 127 9.04 -2.78 -4.36
CA TYR A 127 8.86 -1.34 -4.22
C TYR A 127 7.89 -0.81 -5.27
N PHE A 128 7.28 0.35 -5.01
CA PHE A 128 6.44 1.04 -5.99
C PHE A 128 7.24 2.07 -6.78
N LYS A 129 6.97 2.18 -8.08
CA LYS A 129 7.53 3.19 -8.98
C LYS A 129 6.56 3.46 -10.14
N ASN A 130 6.27 4.72 -10.41
CA ASN A 130 5.39 5.20 -11.47
C ASN A 130 4.05 4.45 -11.52
N GLY A 131 3.41 4.22 -10.38
CA GLY A 131 2.13 3.51 -10.38
C GLY A 131 2.26 1.99 -10.60
N CYS A 132 3.44 1.40 -10.39
CA CYS A 132 3.71 -0.02 -10.65
C CYS A 132 4.56 -0.65 -9.53
N LEU A 133 4.37 -1.95 -9.27
CA LEU A 133 5.10 -2.75 -8.30
C LEU A 133 6.23 -3.50 -8.99
N TYR A 134 7.44 -3.33 -8.47
CA TYR A 134 8.65 -3.96 -8.95
C TYR A 134 9.29 -4.80 -7.86
N ASP A 135 10.01 -5.85 -8.23
CA ASP A 135 10.86 -6.62 -7.32
C ASP A 135 12.30 -6.08 -7.27
N LYS A 136 13.17 -6.76 -6.53
CA LYS A 136 14.59 -6.40 -6.38
C LYS A 136 15.41 -6.45 -7.68
N LEU A 137 14.90 -7.07 -8.74
CA LEU A 137 15.52 -7.19 -10.06
C LEU A 137 14.88 -6.23 -11.07
N ASP A 138 14.07 -5.27 -10.60
CA ASP A 138 13.30 -4.34 -11.43
C ASP A 138 12.31 -5.04 -12.38
N LYS A 139 11.87 -6.24 -12.04
CA LYS A 139 10.83 -6.94 -12.77
C LYS A 139 9.46 -6.42 -12.32
N LEU A 140 8.63 -6.08 -13.29
CA LEU A 140 7.26 -5.65 -13.05
C LEU A 140 6.38 -6.84 -12.62
N HIS A 141 5.71 -6.70 -11.48
CA HIS A 141 4.84 -7.73 -10.93
C HIS A 141 3.37 -7.30 -10.93
N ARG A 142 2.67 -7.67 -12.00
CA ARG A 142 1.24 -7.36 -12.17
C ARG A 142 0.32 -8.29 -11.38
N SER A 143 0.72 -9.53 -11.13
CA SER A 143 -0.16 -10.53 -10.48
C SER A 143 -0.21 -10.42 -8.96
N ILE A 144 0.76 -9.74 -8.34
CA ILE A 144 0.85 -9.63 -6.89
C ILE A 144 -0.24 -8.71 -6.32
N TYR A 145 -0.79 -7.81 -7.14
CA TYR A 145 -1.92 -6.97 -6.75
C TYR A 145 -3.14 -7.79 -6.32
N TYR A 146 -3.35 -8.97 -6.92
CA TYR A 146 -4.50 -9.83 -6.58
C TYR A 146 -4.43 -10.29 -5.14
N GLY A 147 -3.23 -10.60 -4.67
CA GLY A 147 -3.01 -11.03 -3.30
C GLY A 147 -3.16 -9.90 -2.28
N PHE A 148 -2.99 -8.64 -2.69
CA PHE A 148 -3.29 -7.52 -1.81
C PHE A 148 -4.78 -7.23 -1.70
N LEU A 149 -5.49 -7.24 -2.83
CA LEU A 149 -6.92 -6.91 -2.86
C LEU A 149 -7.79 -7.98 -2.22
N ASN A 150 -7.40 -9.25 -2.27
CA ASN A 150 -8.11 -10.35 -1.58
C ASN A 150 -7.68 -10.52 -0.11
N GLY A 151 -6.76 -9.68 0.38
CA GLY A 151 -6.20 -9.74 1.74
C GLY A 151 -5.27 -10.93 2.01
N SER A 152 -4.92 -11.75 1.02
CA SER A 152 -4.01 -12.90 1.21
C SER A 152 -2.56 -12.46 1.46
N TYR A 153 -2.20 -11.27 0.97
CA TYR A 153 -0.87 -10.69 1.10
C TYR A 153 -0.87 -9.51 2.06
N LYS A 154 0.12 -9.50 2.93
CA LYS A 154 0.38 -8.40 3.87
C LYS A 154 1.72 -7.75 3.53
N VAL A 155 1.76 -6.43 3.67
CA VAL A 155 3.01 -5.69 3.62
C VAL A 155 3.75 -5.89 4.94
N GLN A 156 5.02 -6.28 4.85
CA GLN A 156 5.98 -6.15 5.94
C GLN A 156 7.04 -5.14 5.49
N LYS A 157 7.02 -3.95 6.08
CA LYS A 157 8.06 -2.95 5.82
C LYS A 157 9.43 -3.51 6.17
N THR A 158 10.43 -3.22 5.35
CA THR A 158 11.80 -3.53 5.76
C THR A 158 12.18 -2.59 6.90
N PRO A 159 13.00 -3.04 7.86
CA PRO A 159 13.61 -2.13 8.83
C PRO A 159 14.22 -0.95 8.07
N TRP A 160 13.88 0.26 8.48
CA TRP A 160 14.41 1.46 7.86
C TRP A 160 15.94 1.43 7.92
N LYS A 161 16.58 1.71 6.79
CA LYS A 161 18.03 1.81 6.66
C LYS A 161 18.37 3.18 6.05
N PRO A 162 19.10 4.05 6.77
CA PRO A 162 19.56 5.33 6.23
C PRO A 162 20.52 5.13 5.05
N LYS A 163 20.47 6.03 4.08
CA LYS A 163 21.43 6.17 2.98
C LYS A 163 22.73 6.77 3.51
N ASP A 164 23.85 6.52 2.81
CA ASP A 164 25.11 7.19 3.14
C ASP A 164 24.91 8.71 3.13
N ARG A 165 25.37 9.36 4.20
CA ARG A 165 25.22 10.79 4.53
C ARG A 165 23.80 11.27 4.80
N GLU A 166 22.84 10.37 5.01
CA GLU A 166 21.48 10.75 5.43
C GLU A 166 21.49 11.24 6.89
N LEU A 167 20.73 12.29 7.17
CA LEU A 167 20.54 12.79 8.53
C LEU A 167 19.71 11.78 9.34
N VAL A 168 20.22 11.36 10.48
CA VAL A 168 19.59 10.40 11.39
C VAL A 168 19.55 10.96 12.81
N TRP A 169 18.59 10.49 13.59
CA TRP A 169 18.42 10.86 15.00
C TRP A 169 18.77 9.68 15.89
N SER A 170 19.35 9.97 17.06
CA SER A 170 19.69 8.97 18.08
C SER A 170 19.58 9.57 19.47
N ILE A 171 19.64 8.72 20.48
CA ILE A 171 19.59 9.06 21.91
C ILE A 171 20.94 8.67 22.50
N ASP A 172 21.54 9.52 23.34
CA ASP A 172 22.77 9.18 24.05
C ASP A 172 22.49 8.53 25.42
N CYS A 173 23.54 8.18 26.15
CA CYS A 173 23.45 7.57 27.47
C CYS A 173 22.81 8.48 28.54
N ASP A 174 22.83 9.79 28.34
CA ASP A 174 22.18 10.77 29.22
C ASP A 174 20.70 10.96 28.85
N GLY A 175 20.28 10.35 27.74
CA GLY A 175 18.92 10.39 27.22
C GLY A 175 18.69 11.54 26.24
N ASP A 176 19.69 12.37 25.96
CA ASP A 176 19.54 13.49 25.05
C ASP A 176 19.43 13.04 23.60
N THR A 177 18.60 13.75 22.83
CA THR A 177 18.32 13.42 21.43
C THR A 177 19.14 14.33 20.52
N TYR A 178 19.98 13.73 19.68
CA TYR A 178 20.85 14.45 18.74
C TYR A 178 20.70 13.91 17.31
N SER A 179 21.08 14.74 16.34
CA SER A 179 21.10 14.38 14.94
C SER A 179 22.54 14.30 14.43
N THR A 180 22.84 13.31 13.60
CA THR A 180 24.12 13.15 12.90
C THR A 180 23.89 12.70 11.46
N ASN A 181 24.92 12.75 10.62
CA ASN A 181 24.89 12.08 9.32
C ASN A 181 25.32 10.62 9.51
N PHE A 182 24.56 9.70 8.94
CA PHE A 182 24.94 8.28 8.88
C PHE A 182 26.04 8.07 7.85
N PHE A 183 27.08 7.31 8.19
CA PHE A 183 28.13 6.90 7.27
C PHE A 183 28.19 5.38 7.20
N GLU A 184 27.94 4.81 6.01
CA GLU A 184 27.88 3.35 5.86
C GLU A 184 29.23 2.65 6.07
N THR A 185 30.32 3.43 6.01
CA THR A 185 31.70 2.96 6.23
C THR A 185 32.13 3.04 7.70
N TYR A 186 31.35 3.70 8.57
CA TYR A 186 31.72 3.91 9.97
C TYR A 186 31.19 2.78 10.83
N LYS A 187 32.10 2.10 11.54
CA LYS A 187 31.77 0.92 12.36
C LYS A 187 30.74 1.24 13.45
N ASN A 188 30.84 2.43 14.05
CA ASN A 188 29.91 2.87 15.09
C ASN A 188 28.49 3.02 14.53
N ASP A 189 28.36 3.66 13.37
CA ASP A 189 27.06 3.85 12.72
C ASP A 189 26.42 2.52 12.32
N LEU A 190 27.22 1.57 11.84
CA LEU A 190 26.74 0.21 11.56
C LEU A 190 26.28 -0.53 12.83
N ALA A 191 26.98 -0.34 13.95
CA ALA A 191 26.61 -0.93 15.23
C ALA A 191 25.31 -0.31 15.77
N MET A 192 25.19 1.01 15.74
CA MET A 192 23.99 1.74 16.16
C MET A 192 22.77 1.37 15.30
N LEU A 193 22.96 1.26 13.98
CA LEU A 193 21.91 0.80 13.08
C LEU A 193 21.48 -0.63 13.41
N LYS A 194 22.42 -1.53 13.71
CA LYS A 194 22.12 -2.93 14.09
C LYS A 194 21.35 -3.01 15.40
N CYS A 195 21.62 -2.14 16.38
CA CYS A 195 20.86 -2.04 17.62
C CYS A 195 19.49 -1.33 17.45
N GLY A 196 19.21 -0.76 16.27
CA GLY A 196 18.00 0.02 16.05
C GLY A 196 17.97 1.30 16.87
N TRP A 197 19.12 1.95 17.04
CA TRP A 197 19.26 3.23 17.78
C TRP A 197 19.31 4.46 16.89
N TYR A 198 19.17 4.27 15.57
CA TYR A 198 18.89 5.36 14.65
C TYR A 198 17.42 5.42 14.28
N PHE A 199 16.93 6.66 14.14
CA PHE A 199 15.56 6.98 13.82
C PHE A 199 15.51 8.00 12.66
N LYS A 200 14.46 7.92 11.83
CA LYS A 200 14.28 8.81 10.67
C LYS A 200 13.95 10.23 11.14
N THR A 201 13.25 10.36 12.27
CA THR A 201 12.83 11.66 12.82
C THR A 201 13.17 11.82 14.30
N LYS A 202 13.26 13.07 14.76
CA LYS A 202 13.43 13.40 16.18
C LYS A 202 12.30 12.83 17.04
N ALA A 203 11.05 12.95 16.57
CA ALA A 203 9.88 12.45 17.31
C ALA A 203 9.91 10.92 17.47
N GLU A 204 10.36 10.18 16.45
CA GLU A 204 10.56 8.73 16.55
C GLU A 204 11.63 8.39 17.58
N ALA A 205 12.75 9.13 17.61
CA ALA A 205 13.77 8.94 18.62
C ALA A 205 13.21 9.18 20.03
N GLU A 206 12.55 10.32 20.25
CA GLU A 206 11.95 10.67 21.54
C GLU A 206 10.93 9.64 22.02
N ALA A 207 10.09 9.10 21.12
CA ALA A 207 9.13 8.04 21.43
C ALA A 207 9.79 6.71 21.83
N ASN A 208 11.06 6.49 21.47
CA ASN A 208 11.83 5.28 21.80
C ASN A 208 12.81 5.47 22.97
N ARG A 209 12.82 6.65 23.61
CA ARG A 209 13.79 7.00 24.66
C ARG A 209 13.90 5.98 25.78
N GLU A 210 12.77 5.61 26.37
CA GLU A 210 12.76 4.67 27.50
C GLU A 210 13.33 3.30 27.12
N ARG A 211 13.04 2.81 25.90
CA ARG A 211 13.59 1.55 25.39
C ARG A 211 15.12 1.63 25.28
N VAL A 212 15.63 2.68 24.63
CA VAL A 212 17.06 2.82 24.37
C VAL A 212 17.85 2.97 25.68
N LEU A 213 17.35 3.77 26.63
CA LEU A 213 17.97 3.93 27.94
C LEU A 213 18.01 2.62 28.73
N LYS A 214 16.95 1.81 28.64
CA LYS A 214 16.92 0.48 29.26
C LYS A 214 17.97 -0.46 28.63
N GLU A 215 18.14 -0.42 27.32
CA GLU A 215 19.18 -1.22 26.65
C GLU A 215 20.59 -0.76 27.06
N TYR A 216 20.81 0.53 27.32
CA TYR A 216 22.07 1.02 27.88
C TYR A 216 22.32 0.50 29.30
N SER A 217 21.33 0.54 30.18
CA SER A 217 21.48 0.02 31.55
C SER A 217 21.78 -1.49 31.55
N GLU A 218 21.13 -2.26 30.68
CA GLU A 218 21.40 -3.70 30.54
C GLU A 218 22.84 -4.01 30.11
N VAL A 219 23.44 -3.16 29.26
CA VAL A 219 24.83 -3.34 28.80
C VAL A 219 25.85 -2.86 29.82
N LEU A 220 25.56 -1.74 30.50
CA LEU A 220 26.45 -1.18 31.52
C LEU A 220 26.40 -1.99 32.83
N GLY A 221 25.33 -2.76 33.04
CA GLY A 221 25.04 -3.47 34.27
C GLY A 221 24.38 -2.53 35.28
N ASP A 222 23.42 -3.05 36.05
CA ASP A 222 22.97 -2.36 37.27
C ASP A 222 24.14 -2.39 38.26
N GLU A 223 24.69 -1.22 38.63
CA GLU A 223 25.61 -1.10 39.78
C GLU A 223 24.92 -1.43 41.10
#